data_AF-A0A7J0G2K6-F1
#
_entry.id   AF-A0A7J0G2K6-F1
#
_cell.length_a   1.000
_cell.length_b   1.000
_cell.length_c   1.000
_cell.angle_alpha   90.00
_cell.angle_beta   90.00
_cell.angle_gamma   90.00
#
_symmetry.space_group_name_H-M   'P 1'
#
loop_
_entity.id
_entity.type
_entity.pdbx_description
1 polymer ?
#
loop_
_entity_poly.entity_id
_entity_poly.type
_entity_poly.pdbx_seq_one_letter_code
_entity_poly.pdbx_strand_id
1 'polypeptide(L)'
;MWRRALNLLQQRHFSSSPLNQKTNTDEAWKSFKALTNSSSFPSKPLTNSLITHLSSLTDTHNLKRAFASVVFLLEKNPNLLEYGTVDTLLNSMKESNTSAPAYALVKCMFKNRYFMPFHIWGNVLVEISRKNGNFEAFWVFLMRIVGLLWMRS
;
A
#
# COMPACT_ATOMS: atom_id res chain seq x y z
N MET A 1 -20.42 12.61 13.00
CA MET A 1 -20.57 12.20 11.58
C MET A 1 -19.76 10.95 11.20
N TRP A 2 -18.55 10.73 11.74
CA TRP A 2 -17.69 9.56 11.44
C TRP A 2 -18.15 8.22 12.07
N ARG A 3 -18.88 8.26 13.20
CA ARG A 3 -19.48 7.05 13.81
C ARG A 3 -20.49 6.33 12.90
N ARG A 4 -21.15 7.07 12.00
CA ARG A 4 -22.07 6.49 10.99
C ARG A 4 -21.31 5.75 9.89
N ALA A 5 -20.18 6.29 9.42
CA ALA A 5 -19.35 5.62 8.41
C ALA A 5 -18.71 4.33 8.96
N LEU A 6 -18.29 4.33 10.23
CA LEU A 6 -17.77 3.14 10.90
C LEU A 6 -18.85 2.07 11.11
N ASN A 7 -20.06 2.48 11.53
CA ASN A 7 -21.20 1.56 11.65
C ASN A 7 -21.64 0.97 10.29
N LEU A 8 -21.50 1.71 9.19
CA LEU A 8 -21.83 1.22 7.85
C LEU A 8 -20.83 0.16 7.35
N LEU A 9 -19.55 0.28 7.72
CA LEU A 9 -18.54 -0.74 7.43
C LEU A 9 -18.73 -2.00 8.28
N GLN A 10 -19.25 -1.85 9.50
CA GLN A 10 -19.43 -2.97 10.43
C GLN A 10 -20.80 -3.69 10.29
N GLN A 11 -21.84 -3.03 9.76
CA GLN A 11 -23.20 -3.61 9.65
C GLN A 11 -23.54 -4.31 8.33
N ARG A 12 -22.71 -4.25 7.27
CA ARG A 12 -23.07 -4.81 5.94
C ARG A 12 -22.27 -6.03 5.51
N HIS A 13 -21.93 -6.89 6.47
CA HIS A 13 -21.49 -8.26 6.18
C HIS A 13 -22.58 -9.14 5.55
N PHE A 14 -23.81 -8.63 5.39
CA PHE A 14 -24.89 -9.25 4.64
C PHE A 14 -25.52 -8.22 3.69
N SER A 15 -25.49 -8.54 2.38
CA SER A 15 -26.20 -7.86 1.29
C SER A 15 -25.68 -6.49 0.84
N SER A 16 -24.89 -6.42 -0.25
CA SER A 16 -24.76 -5.17 -1.01
C SER A 16 -24.46 -5.37 -2.51
N SER A 17 -25.21 -4.65 -3.35
CA SER A 17 -25.04 -4.57 -4.80
C SER A 17 -23.74 -3.83 -5.19
N PRO A 18 -23.09 -4.16 -6.32
CA PRO A 18 -21.76 -3.65 -6.70
C PRO A 18 -21.64 -2.12 -6.78
N LEU A 19 -22.71 -1.43 -7.21
CA LEU A 19 -22.74 0.03 -7.34
C LEU A 19 -22.62 0.77 -6.01
N ASN A 20 -23.17 0.20 -4.92
CA ASN A 20 -23.17 0.84 -3.60
C ASN A 20 -21.78 0.74 -2.93
N GLN A 21 -21.04 -0.34 -3.19
CA GLN A 21 -19.69 -0.53 -2.65
C GLN A 21 -18.66 0.44 -3.28
N LYS A 22 -18.79 0.70 -4.60
CA LYS A 22 -17.92 1.64 -5.31
C LYS A 22 -18.05 3.06 -4.77
N THR A 23 -19.29 3.54 -4.60
CA THR A 23 -19.57 4.88 -4.05
C THR A 23 -19.01 5.04 -2.63
N ASN A 24 -19.17 4.03 -1.76
CA ASN A 24 -18.65 4.09 -0.39
C ASN A 24 -17.11 4.10 -0.35
N THR A 25 -16.46 3.35 -1.26
CA THR A 25 -14.99 3.33 -1.38
C THR A 25 -14.44 4.69 -1.81
N ASP A 26 -15.10 5.35 -2.76
CA ASP A 26 -14.73 6.69 -3.23
C ASP A 26 -14.84 7.75 -2.11
N GLU A 27 -15.94 7.72 -1.34
CA GLU A 27 -16.14 8.65 -0.22
C GLU A 27 -15.17 8.41 0.95
N ALA A 28 -14.86 7.15 1.26
CA ALA A 28 -13.84 6.82 2.26
C ALA A 28 -12.45 7.35 1.85
N TRP A 29 -12.08 7.18 0.58
CA TRP A 29 -10.84 7.72 0.03
C TRP A 29 -10.80 9.25 0.03
N LYS A 30 -11.89 9.92 -0.37
CA LYS A 30 -11.97 11.40 -0.32
C LYS A 30 -11.80 11.91 1.11
N SER A 31 -12.44 11.25 2.08
CA SER A 31 -12.32 11.60 3.50
C SER A 31 -10.88 11.43 4.01
N PHE A 32 -10.21 10.33 3.63
CA PHE A 32 -8.79 10.11 3.94
C PHE A 32 -7.91 11.23 3.37
N LYS A 33 -8.10 11.59 2.08
CA LYS A 33 -7.35 12.70 1.47
C LYS A 33 -7.61 14.04 2.14
N ALA A 34 -8.86 14.35 2.46
CA ALA A 34 -9.21 15.59 3.14
C ALA A 34 -8.52 15.71 4.51
N LEU A 35 -8.46 14.61 5.26
CA LEU A 35 -7.83 14.55 6.58
C LEU A 35 -6.30 14.69 6.49
N THR A 36 -5.68 13.96 5.56
CA THR A 36 -4.22 14.02 5.36
C THR A 36 -3.75 15.37 4.81
N ASN A 37 -4.59 16.08 4.05
CA ASN A 37 -4.33 17.45 3.62
C ASN A 37 -4.34 18.46 4.78
N SER A 38 -5.07 18.19 5.87
CA SER A 38 -5.06 19.04 7.08
C SER A 38 -3.98 18.63 8.10
N SER A 39 -2.97 17.86 7.68
CA SER A 39 -1.90 17.32 8.55
C SER A 39 -2.42 16.44 9.70
N SER A 40 -3.62 15.87 9.55
CA SER A 40 -4.21 14.94 10.50
C SER A 40 -4.29 13.54 9.90
N PHE A 41 -4.18 12.51 10.74
CA PHE A 41 -4.18 11.12 10.30
C PHE A 41 -5.37 10.37 10.90
N PRO A 42 -5.99 9.43 10.15
CA PRO A 42 -6.90 8.48 10.78
C PRO A 42 -6.13 7.60 11.77
N SER A 43 -6.86 6.90 12.64
CA SER A 43 -6.23 5.91 13.52
C SER A 43 -5.49 4.84 12.72
N LYS A 44 -4.47 4.23 13.34
CA LYS A 44 -3.68 3.15 12.71
C LYS A 44 -4.56 2.01 12.17
N PRO A 45 -5.54 1.46 12.91
CA PRO A 45 -6.41 0.40 12.37
C PRO A 45 -7.25 0.85 11.17
N LEU A 46 -7.79 2.07 11.21
CA LEU A 46 -8.64 2.59 10.14
C LEU A 46 -7.82 2.85 8.86
N THR A 47 -6.62 3.38 9.02
CA THR A 47 -5.67 3.62 7.93
C THR A 47 -5.32 2.31 7.22
N ASN A 48 -4.90 1.29 7.98
CA ASN A 48 -4.51 0.00 7.42
C ASN A 48 -5.70 -0.73 6.79
N SER A 49 -6.89 -0.69 7.42
CA SER A 49 -8.12 -1.29 6.86
C SER A 49 -8.49 -0.68 5.50
N LEU A 50 -8.43 0.65 5.35
CA LEU A 50 -8.72 1.30 4.09
C LEU A 50 -7.73 0.91 2.99
N ILE A 51 -6.43 0.88 3.29
CA ILE A 51 -5.39 0.54 2.31
C ILE A 51 -5.50 -0.92 1.89
N THR A 52 -5.71 -1.84 2.84
CA THR A 52 -5.93 -3.26 2.56
C THR A 52 -7.19 -3.44 1.69
N HIS A 53 -8.29 -2.75 1.99
CA HIS A 53 -9.51 -2.77 1.18
C HIS A 53 -9.28 -2.23 -0.24
N LEU A 54 -8.59 -1.11 -0.39
CA LEU A 54 -8.26 -0.57 -1.71
C LEU A 54 -7.35 -1.51 -2.52
N SER A 55 -6.48 -2.26 -1.85
CA SER A 55 -5.55 -3.21 -2.49
C SER A 55 -6.25 -4.49 -2.94
N SER A 56 -7.28 -4.94 -2.22
CA SER A 56 -8.01 -6.17 -2.57
C SER A 56 -9.02 -6.00 -3.70
N LEU A 57 -9.44 -4.77 -3.97
CA LEU A 57 -10.25 -4.44 -5.15
C LEU A 57 -9.32 -4.47 -6.37
N THR A 58 -9.45 -5.49 -7.23
CA THR A 58 -8.64 -5.74 -8.45
C THR A 58 -8.64 -4.61 -9.50
N ASP A 59 -9.22 -3.46 -9.16
CA ASP A 59 -9.26 -2.24 -9.94
C ASP A 59 -7.94 -1.46 -9.87
N THR A 60 -7.38 -1.12 -11.04
CA THR A 60 -6.12 -0.38 -11.16
C THR A 60 -6.19 1.01 -10.51
N HIS A 61 -7.37 1.64 -10.50
CA HIS A 61 -7.52 2.96 -9.90
C HIS A 61 -7.43 2.88 -8.37
N ASN A 62 -8.03 1.87 -7.74
CA ASN A 62 -7.89 1.62 -6.30
C ASN A 62 -6.46 1.22 -5.92
N LEU A 63 -5.78 0.43 -6.74
CA LEU A 63 -4.37 0.10 -6.52
C LEU A 63 -3.48 1.36 -6.51
N LYS A 64 -3.71 2.31 -7.43
CA LYS A 64 -3.02 3.62 -7.44
C LYS A 64 -3.30 4.43 -6.18
N ARG A 65 -4.54 4.40 -5.66
CA ARG A 65 -4.91 5.06 -4.40
C ARG A 65 -4.20 4.42 -3.20
N ALA A 66 -4.18 3.09 -3.13
CA ALA A 66 -3.47 2.36 -2.08
C ALA A 66 -1.97 2.69 -2.10
N PHE A 67 -1.33 2.65 -3.27
CA PHE A 67 0.06 3.05 -3.45
C PHE A 67 0.33 4.48 -2.98
N ALA A 68 -0.45 5.46 -3.44
CA ALA A 68 -0.29 6.85 -3.04
C ALA A 68 -0.46 7.05 -1.52
N SER A 69 -1.39 6.33 -0.92
CA SER A 69 -1.62 6.35 0.54
C SER A 69 -0.40 5.85 1.31
N VAL A 70 0.14 4.70 0.91
CA VAL A 70 1.29 4.10 1.59
C VAL A 70 2.54 4.98 1.41
N VAL A 71 2.80 5.49 0.21
CA VAL A 71 3.93 6.41 -0.04
C VAL A 71 3.81 7.66 0.85
N PHE A 72 2.63 8.28 0.90
CA PHE A 72 2.40 9.44 1.76
C PHE A 72 2.66 9.13 3.24
N LEU A 73 2.16 7.99 3.74
CA LEU A 73 2.35 7.58 5.13
C LEU A 73 3.82 7.25 5.43
N LEU A 74 4.53 6.59 4.51
CA LEU A 74 5.97 6.35 4.65
C LEU A 74 6.74 7.67 4.80
N GLU A 75 6.38 8.70 4.05
CA GLU A 75 7.05 10.01 4.10
C GLU A 75 6.68 10.86 5.31
N LYS A 76 5.44 10.71 5.83
CA LYS A 76 4.94 11.58 6.91
C LYS A 76 4.93 10.95 8.30
N ASN A 77 4.50 9.68 8.40
CA ASN A 77 4.43 8.97 9.67
C ASN A 77 4.40 7.44 9.45
N PRO A 78 5.56 6.80 9.23
CA PRO A 78 5.64 5.37 8.91
C PRO A 78 5.11 4.46 10.04
N ASN A 79 5.02 4.95 11.28
CA ASN A 79 4.54 4.18 12.43
C ASN A 79 3.05 3.80 12.31
N LEU A 80 2.30 4.49 11.45
CA LEU A 80 0.90 4.20 11.16
C LEU A 80 0.72 3.00 10.22
N LEU A 81 1.78 2.50 9.58
CA LEU A 81 1.69 1.38 8.64
C LEU A 81 2.01 0.05 9.32
N GLU A 82 1.21 -0.97 8.99
CA GLU A 82 1.46 -2.36 9.37
C GLU A 82 2.07 -3.13 8.21
N TYR A 83 3.00 -4.05 8.52
CA TYR A 83 3.64 -4.88 7.50
C TYR A 83 2.61 -5.68 6.70
N GLY A 84 1.55 -6.20 7.33
CA GLY A 84 0.49 -6.94 6.62
C GLY A 84 -0.25 -6.11 5.56
N THR A 85 -0.41 -4.80 5.79
CA THR A 85 -1.02 -3.89 4.81
C THR A 85 -0.08 -3.62 3.64
N VAL A 86 1.21 -3.42 3.89
CA VAL A 86 2.21 -3.25 2.83
C VAL A 86 2.40 -4.53 2.02
N ASP A 87 2.38 -5.69 2.68
CA ASP A 87 2.42 -7.02 2.05
C ASP A 87 1.21 -7.23 1.13
N THR A 88 0.00 -6.91 1.60
CA THR A 88 -1.21 -6.99 0.78
C THR A 88 -1.08 -6.13 -0.48
N LEU A 89 -0.64 -4.87 -0.34
CA LEU A 89 -0.42 -3.98 -1.48
C LEU A 89 0.62 -4.53 -2.47
N LEU A 90 1.74 -5.04 -1.97
CA LEU A 90 2.80 -5.62 -2.80
C LEU A 90 2.30 -6.86 -3.55
N ASN A 91 1.53 -7.73 -2.90
CA ASN A 91 0.92 -8.88 -3.58
C ASN A 91 -0.11 -8.46 -4.63
N SER A 92 -0.94 -7.44 -4.36
CA SER A 92 -1.83 -6.88 -5.40
C SER A 92 -1.07 -6.33 -6.60
N MET A 93 0.09 -5.70 -6.38
CA MET A 93 0.98 -5.25 -7.47
C MET A 93 1.58 -6.41 -8.26
N LYS A 94 1.92 -7.50 -7.56
CA LYS A 94 2.43 -8.76 -8.13
C LYS A 94 1.43 -9.44 -9.05
N GLU A 95 0.17 -9.48 -8.61
CA GLU A 95 -0.95 -10.03 -9.38
C GLU A 95 -1.26 -9.15 -10.60
N SER A 96 -1.19 -7.84 -10.43
CA SER A 96 -1.41 -6.85 -11.52
C SER A 96 -0.17 -6.64 -12.42
N ASN A 97 0.92 -7.37 -12.18
CA ASN A 97 2.20 -7.25 -12.88
C ASN A 97 2.76 -5.80 -12.97
N THR A 98 2.60 -5.02 -11.89
CA THR A 98 3.02 -3.61 -11.83
C THR A 98 4.41 -3.45 -11.24
N SER A 99 5.44 -3.73 -12.04
CA SER A 99 6.84 -3.73 -11.60
C SER A 99 7.33 -2.37 -11.09
N ALA A 100 7.23 -1.32 -11.90
CA ALA A 100 7.75 -0.01 -11.54
C ALA A 100 7.17 0.54 -10.20
N PRO A 101 5.85 0.47 -9.95
CA PRO A 101 5.27 0.83 -8.64
C PRO A 101 5.80 -0.01 -7.48
N ALA A 102 5.96 -1.33 -7.64
CA ALA A 102 6.48 -2.20 -6.59
C ALA A 102 7.92 -1.82 -6.19
N TYR A 103 8.79 -1.63 -7.19
CA TYR A 103 10.16 -1.16 -6.96
C TYR A 103 10.22 0.22 -6.30
N ALA A 104 9.37 1.14 -6.74
CA ALA A 104 9.28 2.48 -6.16
C ALA A 104 8.83 2.45 -4.70
N LEU A 105 7.86 1.58 -4.37
CA LEU A 105 7.37 1.39 -3.00
C LEU A 105 8.48 0.88 -2.08
N VAL A 106 9.18 -0.18 -2.46
CA VAL A 106 10.27 -0.74 -1.65
C VAL A 106 11.41 0.27 -1.49
N LYS A 107 11.75 1.02 -2.54
CA LYS A 107 12.72 2.12 -2.43
C LYS A 107 12.26 3.18 -1.42
N CYS A 108 10.97 3.54 -1.45
CA CYS A 108 10.38 4.51 -0.53
C CYS A 108 10.42 4.02 0.93
N MET A 109 10.19 2.72 1.16
CA MET A 109 10.30 2.10 2.48
C MET A 109 11.70 2.30 3.06
N PHE A 110 12.75 1.92 2.31
CA PHE A 110 14.14 2.07 2.76
C PHE A 110 14.55 3.54 2.95
N LYS A 111 14.12 4.43 2.04
CA LYS A 111 14.37 5.88 2.17
C LYS A 111 13.87 6.42 3.51
N ASN A 112 12.68 5.97 3.94
CA ASN A 112 12.01 6.42 5.16
C ASN A 112 12.22 5.49 6.37
N ARG A 113 13.25 4.64 6.34
CA ARG A 113 13.63 3.73 7.45
C ARG A 113 12.53 2.75 7.87
N TYR A 114 11.65 2.38 6.94
CA TYR A 114 10.64 1.34 7.14
C TYR A 114 11.21 -0.02 6.73
N PHE A 115 11.84 -0.71 7.68
CA PHE A 115 12.58 -1.95 7.42
C PHE A 115 11.71 -3.19 7.58
N MET A 116 11.00 -3.54 6.51
CA MET A 116 10.22 -4.77 6.45
C MET A 116 11.10 -5.99 6.12
N PRO A 117 10.85 -7.17 6.71
CA PRO A 117 11.62 -8.38 6.42
C PRO A 117 11.73 -8.71 4.92
N PHE A 118 12.90 -9.17 4.50
CA PHE A 118 13.19 -9.46 3.08
C PHE A 118 12.22 -10.44 2.44
N HIS A 119 11.75 -11.47 3.17
CA HIS A 119 10.85 -12.48 2.62
C HIS A 119 9.50 -11.90 2.17
N ILE A 120 9.08 -10.74 2.70
CA ILE A 120 7.82 -10.08 2.33
C ILE A 120 7.96 -9.37 0.98
N TRP A 121 8.92 -8.45 0.85
CA TRP A 121 9.06 -7.65 -0.37
C TRP A 121 9.96 -8.27 -1.43
N GLY A 122 10.98 -9.02 -1.02
CA GLY A 122 11.98 -9.62 -1.90
C GLY A 122 11.36 -10.67 -2.82
N ASN A 123 10.53 -11.56 -2.26
CA ASN A 123 9.84 -12.58 -3.04
C ASN A 123 8.93 -11.95 -4.12
N VAL A 124 8.18 -10.89 -3.74
CA VAL A 124 7.33 -10.14 -4.67
C VAL A 124 8.13 -9.58 -5.84
N LEU A 125 9.25 -8.88 -5.57
CA LEU A 125 10.05 -8.29 -6.64
C LEU A 125 10.71 -9.35 -7.54
N VAL A 126 11.17 -10.46 -6.97
CA VAL A 126 11.71 -11.61 -7.74
C VAL A 126 10.65 -12.16 -8.68
N GLU A 127 9.45 -12.45 -8.19
CA GLU A 127 8.36 -12.99 -9.00
C GLU A 127 7.96 -12.03 -10.13
N ILE A 128 7.77 -10.73 -9.84
CA ILE A 128 7.43 -9.72 -10.85
C ILE A 128 8.53 -9.61 -11.91
N SER A 129 9.80 -9.68 -11.50
CA SER A 129 10.93 -9.53 -12.41
C SER A 129 11.06 -10.73 -13.35
N ARG A 130 10.83 -11.94 -12.84
CA ARG A 130 10.76 -13.14 -13.67
C ARG A 130 9.61 -13.08 -14.67
N LYS A 131 8.41 -12.68 -14.23
CA LYS A 131 7.23 -12.52 -15.12
C LYS A 131 7.49 -11.53 -16.27
N ASN A 132 8.25 -10.47 -16.01
CA ASN A 132 8.57 -9.45 -17.01
C ASN A 132 9.87 -9.71 -17.79
N GLY A 133 10.54 -10.85 -17.59
CA GLY A 133 11.82 -11.14 -18.22
C GLY A 133 12.98 -10.21 -17.81
N ASN A 134 12.83 -9.45 -16.71
CA ASN A 134 13.77 -8.42 -16.27
C ASN A 134 14.37 -8.76 -14.90
N PHE A 135 14.91 -9.97 -14.75
CA PHE A 135 15.51 -10.42 -13.48
C PHE A 135 16.77 -9.63 -13.10
N GLU A 136 17.49 -9.08 -14.08
CA GLU A 136 18.66 -8.23 -13.83
C GLU A 136 18.30 -6.96 -13.05
N ALA A 137 17.14 -6.36 -13.30
CA ALA A 137 16.67 -5.20 -12.55
C ALA A 137 16.52 -5.47 -11.05
N PHE A 138 16.16 -6.70 -10.66
CA PHE A 138 16.11 -7.09 -9.26
C PHE A 138 17.49 -7.04 -8.61
N TRP A 139 18.52 -7.57 -9.26
CA TRP A 139 19.89 -7.56 -8.74
C TRP A 139 20.46 -6.15 -8.62
N VAL A 140 20.28 -5.34 -9.67
CA VAL A 140 20.70 -3.93 -9.65
C VAL A 140 20.01 -3.20 -8.50
N PHE A 141 18.72 -3.44 -8.28
CA PHE A 141 17.98 -2.86 -7.18
C PHE A 141 18.51 -3.33 -5.82
N LEU A 142 18.69 -4.64 -5.62
CA LEU A 142 19.16 -5.23 -4.38
C LEU A 142 20.53 -4.68 -3.98
N MET A 143 21.47 -4.60 -4.91
CA MET A 143 22.81 -4.05 -4.67
C MET A 143 22.76 -2.58 -4.26
N ARG A 144 21.85 -1.78 -4.84
CA ARG A 144 21.64 -0.39 -4.44
C ARG A 144 21.08 -0.28 -3.01
N ILE A 145 20.16 -1.17 -2.61
CA ILE A 145 19.64 -1.20 -1.24
C ILE A 145 20.74 -1.58 -0.24
N VAL A 146 21.53 -2.61 -0.54
CA VAL A 146 22.65 -3.04 0.32
C VAL A 146 23.65 -1.90 0.49
N GLY A 147 24.01 -1.21 -0.59
CA GLY A 147 24.89 -0.04 -0.51
C GLY A 147 24.30 1.10 0.33
N LEU A 148 22.99 1.36 0.23
CA LEU A 148 22.30 2.38 1.04
C LEU A 148 22.28 2.03 2.53
N LEU A 149 22.18 0.75 2.88
CA LEU A 149 22.22 0.28 4.27
C LEU A 149 23.65 0.36 4.83
N TRP A 150 24.65 -0.02 4.04
CA TRP A 150 26.06 0.03 4.46
C TRP A 150 26.54 1.46 4.73
N MET A 151 26.20 2.43 3.87
CA MET A 151 26.60 3.84 4.07
C MET A 151 25.91 4.53 5.27
N ARG A 152 24.89 3.91 5.87
CA ARG A 152 24.09 4.49 6.96
C ARG A 152 24.29 3.79 8.31
N SER A 153 25.20 2.82 8.36
CA SER A 153 25.62 2.08 9.56
C SER A 153 26.94 2.63 10.07
#